data_AF-A0A963B857-F1
#
_entry.id   AF-A0A963B857-F1
#
_cell.length_a   1.000
_cell.length_b   1.000
_cell.length_c   1.000
_cell.angle_alpha   90.00
_cell.angle_beta   90.00
_cell.angle_gamma   90.00
#
_symmetry.space_group_name_H-M   'P 1'
#
loop_
_entity.id
_entity.type
_entity.pdbx_description
1 polymer ?
#
loop_
_entity_poly.entity_id
_entity_poly.type
_entity_poly.pdbx_seq_one_letter_code
_entity_poly.pdbx_strand_id
1 'polypeptide(L)'
;MPAADLDVVDLNLLWLIKARELAESDPDKAVIVLGLDAGLVSELSTLSLGELASIASSGVLQFRPRFRSLLWQHILERRGSASIAVRLQTLLMAASLG
;
A
#
# COMPACT_ATOMS: atom_id res chain seq x y z
N MET A 1 9.00 25.03 -5.59
CA MET A 1 8.00 23.99 -5.88
C MET A 1 6.68 24.48 -5.30
N PRO A 2 5.53 24.27 -5.97
CA PRO A 2 4.24 24.53 -5.33
C PRO A 2 4.16 23.74 -4.02
N ALA A 3 3.45 24.30 -3.02
CA ALA A 3 3.17 23.57 -1.79
C ALA A 3 2.51 22.24 -2.16
N ALA A 4 2.95 21.14 -1.53
CA ALA A 4 2.35 19.84 -1.74
C ALA A 4 0.85 19.94 -1.45
N ASP A 5 0.03 19.39 -2.34
CA ASP A 5 -1.41 19.30 -2.15
C ASP A 5 -1.69 18.61 -0.82
N LEU A 6 -2.43 19.27 0.07
CA LEU A 6 -2.70 18.79 1.43
C LEU A 6 -3.39 17.42 1.40
N ASP A 7 -4.26 17.18 0.42
CA ASP A 7 -4.95 15.90 0.29
C ASP A 7 -3.95 14.78 -0.05
N VAL A 8 -2.92 15.08 -0.85
CA VAL A 8 -1.85 14.13 -1.19
C VAL A 8 -0.97 13.85 0.04
N VAL A 9 -0.65 14.88 0.82
CA VAL A 9 0.13 14.73 2.06
C VAL A 9 -0.62 13.86 3.06
N ASP A 10 -1.90 14.13 3.28
CA ASP A 10 -2.72 13.38 4.24
C ASP A 10 -2.89 11.91 3.82
N LEU A 11 -3.14 11.66 2.53
CA LEU A 11 -3.23 10.29 1.99
C LEU A 11 -1.90 9.54 2.12
N ASN A 12 -0.78 10.21 1.83
CA ASN A 12 0.54 9.62 1.99
C ASN A 12 0.81 9.26 3.44
N LEU A 13 0.56 10.18 4.37
CA LEU A 13 0.84 9.96 5.78
C LEU A 13 -0.02 8.82 6.34
N LEU A 14 -1.31 8.77 6.00
CA LEU A 14 -2.20 7.70 6.40
C LEU A 14 -1.70 6.33 5.89
N TRP A 15 -1.30 6.27 4.62
CA TRP A 15 -0.76 5.06 4.02
C TRP A 15 0.55 4.63 4.69
N LEU A 16 1.50 5.55 4.90
CA LEU A 16 2.79 5.28 5.53
C LEU A 16 2.64 4.77 6.97
N ILE A 17 1.74 5.37 7.76
CA ILE A 17 1.45 4.91 9.12
C ILE A 17 0.94 3.46 9.10
N LYS A 18 -0.03 3.15 8.22
CA LYS A 18 -0.55 1.78 8.09
C LYS A 18 0.50 0.79 7.60
N ALA A 19 1.39 1.23 6.71
CA ALA A 19 2.47 0.41 6.21
C ALA A 19 3.47 0.07 7.32
N ARG A 20 3.86 1.06 8.14
CA ARG A 20 4.71 0.82 9.31
C ARG A 20 4.05 -0.10 10.34
N GLU A 21 2.79 0.18 10.74
CA GLU A 21 2.07 -0.64 11.73
C GLU A 21 2.05 -2.12 11.33
N LEU A 22 1.80 -2.41 10.05
CA LEU A 22 1.76 -3.78 9.56
C LEU A 22 3.16 -4.36 9.41
N ALA A 23 4.15 -3.57 8.99
CA ALA A 23 5.55 -4.00 8.92
C ALA A 23 6.11 -4.37 10.31
N GLU A 24 5.73 -3.65 11.36
CA GLU A 24 6.14 -3.95 12.74
C GLU A 24 5.46 -5.21 13.29
N SER A 25 4.18 -5.41 12.98
CA SER A 25 3.37 -6.48 13.59
C SER A 25 3.38 -7.81 12.81
N ASP A 26 3.43 -7.75 11.47
CA ASP A 26 3.37 -8.91 10.58
C ASP A 26 4.04 -8.58 9.21
N PRO A 27 5.38 -8.66 9.14
CA PRO A 27 6.15 -8.30 7.94
C PRO A 27 5.73 -9.07 6.68
N ASP A 28 5.45 -10.37 6.81
CA ASP A 28 5.04 -11.23 5.70
C ASP A 28 3.68 -10.78 5.15
N LYS A 29 2.75 -10.45 6.05
CA LYS A 29 1.47 -9.88 5.65
C LYS A 29 1.61 -8.48 5.07
N ALA A 30 2.58 -7.68 5.49
CA ALA A 30 2.86 -6.39 4.85
C ALA A 30 3.27 -6.57 3.38
N VAL A 31 4.17 -7.52 3.10
CA VAL A 31 4.54 -7.89 1.72
C VAL A 31 3.30 -8.29 0.91
N ILE A 32 2.44 -9.17 1.47
CA ILE A 32 1.29 -9.70 0.73
C ILE A 32 0.18 -8.65 0.55
N VAL A 33 -0.28 -8.08 1.67
CA VAL A 33 -1.47 -7.22 1.73
C VAL A 33 -1.17 -5.83 1.22
N LEU A 34 0.03 -5.30 1.41
CA LEU A 34 0.39 -3.97 0.91
C LEU A 34 1.19 -4.03 -0.41
N GLY A 35 1.78 -5.18 -0.73
CA GLY A 35 2.56 -5.35 -1.96
C GLY A 35 3.90 -4.63 -1.89
N LEU A 36 4.46 -4.53 -0.68
CA LEU A 36 5.75 -3.91 -0.41
C LEU A 36 6.87 -4.92 -0.67
N ASP A 37 8.03 -4.46 -1.13
CA ASP A 37 9.22 -5.30 -1.13
C ASP A 37 9.76 -5.48 0.30
N ALA A 38 10.48 -6.58 0.52
CA ALA A 38 10.98 -6.93 1.86
C ALA A 38 11.96 -5.88 2.43
N GLY A 39 12.71 -5.18 1.57
CA GLY A 39 13.62 -4.12 1.98
C GLY A 39 12.85 -2.93 2.56
N LEU A 40 11.84 -2.47 1.83
CA LEU A 40 10.96 -1.38 2.25
C LEU A 40 10.17 -1.74 3.51
N VAL A 41 9.73 -3.00 3.68
CA VAL A 41 9.10 -3.46 4.93
C VAL A 41 10.06 -3.32 6.11
N SER A 42 11.32 -3.76 5.94
CA SER A 42 12.35 -3.63 6.97
C SER A 42 12.59 -2.15 7.34
N GLU A 43 12.71 -1.27 6.34
CA GLU A 43 12.91 0.17 6.59
C GLU A 43 11.72 0.80 7.30
N LEU A 44 10.51 0.58 6.78
CA LEU A 44 9.27 1.15 7.32
C LEU A 44 9.10 0.81 8.81
N SER A 45 9.43 -0.41 9.22
CA SER A 45 9.30 -0.88 10.61
C SER A 45 10.13 -0.08 11.63
N THR A 46 11.07 0.75 11.16
CA THR A 46 11.98 1.51 12.01
C THR A 46 11.76 3.03 11.95
N LEU A 47 10.94 3.51 11.01
CA LEU A 47 10.76 4.95 10.77
C LEU A 47 9.93 5.62 11.86
N SER A 48 10.46 6.72 12.38
CA SER A 48 9.75 7.62 13.28
C SER A 48 8.58 8.33 12.57
N LEU A 49 7.62 8.84 13.34
CA LEU A 49 6.52 9.64 12.79
C LEU A 49 7.01 10.91 12.04
N GLY A 50 8.11 11.51 12.49
CA GLY A 50 8.70 12.68 11.83
C GLY A 50 9.26 12.34 10.44
N GLU A 51 9.90 11.18 10.30
CA GLU A 51 10.39 10.69 9.01
C GLU A 51 9.22 10.35 8.07
N LEU A 52 8.17 9.69 8.57
CA LEU A 52 6.96 9.45 7.78
C LEU A 52 6.32 10.75 7.29
N ALA A 53 6.23 11.78 8.14
CA ALA A 53 5.70 13.08 7.77
C ALA A 53 6.57 13.79 6.71
N SER A 54 7.89 13.63 6.79
CA SER A 54 8.81 14.15 5.78
C SER A 54 8.60 13.49 4.42
N ILE A 55 8.47 12.15 4.38
CA ILE A 55 8.20 11.40 3.14
C ILE A 55 6.82 11.77 2.58
N ALA A 56 5.81 11.91 3.45
CA ALA A 56 4.45 12.25 3.04
C ALA A 56 4.39 13.60 2.32
N SER A 57 5.26 14.52 2.70
CA SER A 57 5.37 15.88 2.15
C SER A 57 6.06 15.95 0.77
N SER A 58 6.40 14.81 0.16
CA SER A 58 7.07 14.73 -1.15
C SER A 58 6.25 15.30 -2.33
N GLY A 59 4.94 15.49 -2.15
CA GLY A 59 4.04 15.97 -3.22
C GLY A 59 3.70 14.92 -4.28
N VAL A 60 4.16 13.67 -4.10
CA VAL A 60 3.87 12.54 -4.98
C VAL A 60 3.17 11.46 -4.17
N LEU A 61 2.12 10.87 -4.73
CA LEU A 61 1.37 9.80 -4.08
C LEU A 61 2.27 8.57 -3.86
N GLN A 62 2.39 8.13 -2.61
CA GLN A 62 3.27 7.05 -2.18
C GLN A 62 2.66 5.65 -2.36
N PHE A 63 1.40 5.57 -2.82
CA PHE A 63 0.75 4.31 -3.15
C PHE A 63 0.31 4.27 -4.62
N ARG A 64 0.22 3.05 -5.17
CA ARG A 64 -0.30 2.79 -6.51
C ARG A 64 -1.40 1.72 -6.49
N PRO A 65 -2.47 1.88 -7.29
CA PRO A 65 -3.43 0.80 -7.52
C PRO A 65 -2.74 -0.49 -7.99
N ARG A 66 -3.03 -1.62 -7.33
CA ARG A 66 -2.50 -2.94 -7.73
C ARG A 66 -3.45 -3.74 -8.62
N PHE A 67 -4.74 -3.49 -8.51
CA PHE A 67 -5.73 -4.12 -9.36
C PHE A 67 -5.86 -3.37 -10.69
N ARG A 68 -5.93 -4.13 -11.78
CA ARG A 68 -6.23 -3.60 -13.11
C ARG A 68 -7.68 -3.10 -13.17
N SER A 69 -7.94 -2.15 -14.06
CA SER A 69 -9.27 -1.55 -14.26
C SER A 69 -10.39 -2.59 -14.50
N LEU A 70 -10.10 -3.65 -15.27
CA LEU A 70 -11.06 -4.74 -15.51
C LEU A 70 -11.51 -5.44 -14.22
N LEU A 71 -10.61 -5.58 -13.24
CA LEU A 71 -10.95 -6.19 -11.96
C LEU A 71 -11.79 -5.24 -11.10
N TRP A 72 -11.56 -3.92 -11.21
CA TRP A 72 -12.41 -2.92 -10.53
C TRP A 72 -13.84 -2.99 -11.05
N GLN A 73 -14.02 -3.03 -12.37
CA GLN A 73 -15.32 -3.17 -13.01
C GLN A 73 -16.03 -4.43 -12.50
N HIS A 74 -15.33 -5.56 -12.46
CA HIS A 74 -15.88 -6.82 -11.97
C HIS A 74 -16.37 -6.75 -10.51
N ILE A 75 -15.58 -6.12 -9.61
CA ILE A 75 -15.94 -5.97 -8.20
C ILE A 75 -17.19 -5.09 -8.06
N LEU A 76 -17.21 -3.96 -8.76
CA LEU A 76 -18.28 -2.96 -8.69
C LEU A 76 -19.59 -3.49 -9.30
N GLU A 77 -19.52 -4.20 -10.41
CA GLU A 77 -20.70 -4.71 -11.13
C GLU A 77 -21.33 -5.93 -10.45
N ARG A 78 -20.53 -6.82 -9.85
CA ARG A 78 -21.04 -8.10 -9.33
C ARG A 78 -21.44 -8.09 -7.86
N ARG A 79 -21.40 -6.94 -7.17
CA ARG A 79 -21.42 -6.87 -5.68
C ARG A 79 -20.45 -7.90 -5.06
N GLY A 80 -19.32 -8.14 -5.72
CA GLY A 80 -18.38 -9.18 -5.32
C GLY A 80 -17.72 -8.82 -3.99
N SER A 81 -17.67 -9.77 -3.06
CA SER A 81 -17.01 -9.57 -1.76
C SER A 81 -15.52 -9.24 -1.97
N ALA A 82 -15.06 -8.15 -1.35
CA ALA A 82 -13.64 -7.76 -1.32
C ALA A 82 -12.69 -8.90 -0.89
N SER A 83 -13.20 -9.93 -0.20
CA SER A 83 -12.45 -11.15 0.14
C SER A 83 -11.90 -11.91 -1.06
N ILE A 84 -12.57 -11.87 -2.22
CA ILE A 84 -12.09 -12.48 -3.46
C ILE A 84 -10.87 -11.72 -3.99
N ALA A 85 -10.84 -10.40 -3.81
CA ALA A 85 -9.75 -9.55 -4.29
C ALA A 85 -8.43 -9.84 -3.56
N VAL A 86 -8.48 -10.06 -2.23
CA VAL A 86 -7.30 -10.46 -1.44
C VAL A 86 -6.78 -11.83 -1.86
N ARG A 87 -7.67 -12.81 -2.07
CA ARG A 87 -7.28 -14.15 -2.55
C ARG A 87 -6.66 -14.09 -3.95
N LEU A 88 -7.26 -13.33 -4.87
CA LEU A 88 -6.71 -13.13 -6.21
C LEU A 88 -5.35 -12.44 -6.19
N GLN A 89 -5.17 -11.40 -5.37
CA GLN A 89 -3.87 -10.73 -5.22
C GLN A 89 -2.81 -11.71 -4.72
N THR A 90 -3.14 -12.50 -3.69
CA THR A 90 -2.23 -13.49 -3.12
C THR A 90 -1.80 -14.51 -4.18
N LEU A 91 -2.75 -15.02 -4.97
CA LEU A 91 -2.48 -15.95 -6.07
C LEU A 91 -1.61 -15.32 -7.17
N LEU A 92 -1.89 -14.08 -7.55
CA LEU A 92 -1.13 -13.36 -8.58
C LEU A 92 0.31 -13.10 -8.15
N MET A 93 0.53 -12.75 -6.87
CA MET A 93 1.89 -12.53 -6.35
C MET A 93 2.67 -13.83 -6.19
N ALA A 94 2.00 -14.92 -5.79
CA ALA A 94 2.60 -16.25 -5.77
C ALA A 94 3.00 -16.74 -7.17
N ALA A 95 2.21 -16.41 -8.20
CA ALA A 95 2.51 -16.79 -9.59
C ALA A 95 3.65 -15.98 -10.22
N SER A 96 3.93 -14.77 -9.73
CA SER A 96 5.03 -13.91 -10.23
C SER A 96 6.41 -14.22 -9.63
N LEU A 97 6.49 -15.18 -8.69
CA LEU A 97 7.74 -15.63 -8.06
C LEU A 97 8.34 -16.89 -8.75
N GLY A 98 7.78 -17.34 -9.88
CA GLY A 98 8.21 -18.52 -10.64
C GLY A 98 8.88 -18.20 -11.96
#